data_AF-A0A7G1IHY6-F1
#
_entry.id   AF-A0A7G1IHY6-F1
#
_cell.length_a   1.000
_cell.length_b   1.000
_cell.length_c   1.000
_cell.angle_alpha   90.00
_cell.angle_beta   90.00
_cell.angle_gamma   90.00
#
_symmetry.space_group_name_H-M   'P 1'
#
loop_
_entity.id
_entity.type
_entity.pdbx_description
1 polymer ?
#
loop_
_entity_poly.entity_id
_entity_poly.type
_entity_poly.pdbx_seq_one_letter_code
_entity_poly.pdbx_strand_id
1 'polypeptide(L)'
;MQERGALQQVGIYANEPFDSYFSGNTVQICPVGALTGTAYRFRARPFDLVSSPSVCEHCASGCAQRTDHRRGKVLRRLAGDDPEVNEEWNCDKGRWAFSYATQPDLLTTP
;
A
#
# COMPACT_ATOMS: atom_id res chain seq x y z
N MET A 1 20.85 -10.24 0.86
CA MET A 1 21.82 -9.49 1.70
C MET A 1 23.15 -9.51 0.98
N GLN A 2 23.75 -8.35 0.76
CA GLN A 2 24.97 -8.25 -0.06
C GLN A 2 26.25 -8.19 0.79
N GLU A 3 26.19 -7.53 1.95
CA GLU A 3 27.32 -7.27 2.84
C GLU A 3 27.09 -7.86 4.25
N ARG A 4 28.10 -7.81 5.12
CA ARG A 4 28.04 -8.30 6.52
C ARG A 4 28.45 -7.24 7.54
N GLY A 5 28.05 -7.46 8.80
CA GLY A 5 28.39 -6.55 9.90
C GLY A 5 27.67 -5.21 9.78
N ALA A 6 28.34 -4.11 10.18
CA ALA A 6 27.74 -2.77 10.15
C ALA A 6 27.39 -2.28 8.73
N LEU A 7 28.00 -2.87 7.70
CA LEU A 7 27.76 -2.52 6.30
C LEU A 7 26.68 -3.40 5.64
N GLN A 8 26.03 -4.28 6.39
CA GLN A 8 25.01 -5.19 5.84
C GLN A 8 23.89 -4.43 5.13
N GLN A 9 23.64 -4.78 3.87
CA GLN A 9 22.60 -4.17 3.04
C GLN A 9 21.49 -5.16 2.70
N VAL A 10 20.25 -4.70 2.90
CA VAL A 10 19.04 -5.36 2.41
C VAL A 10 18.72 -4.78 1.04
N GLY A 11 18.67 -5.64 0.03
CA GLY A 11 18.43 -5.26 -1.36
C GLY A 11 18.25 -6.49 -2.25
N ILE A 12 17.84 -6.25 -3.48
CA ILE A 12 17.67 -7.27 -4.51
C ILE A 12 19.02 -7.78 -5.02
N TYR A 13 19.01 -8.95 -5.67
CA TYR A 13 20.16 -9.44 -6.43
C TYR A 13 20.24 -8.72 -7.79
N ALA A 14 21.45 -8.53 -8.30
CA ALA A 14 21.80 -7.42 -9.21
C ALA A 14 21.07 -7.36 -10.57
N ASN A 15 20.18 -8.29 -10.92
CA ASN A 15 19.44 -8.28 -12.19
C ASN A 15 18.01 -8.84 -12.08
N GLU A 16 17.48 -9.06 -10.88
CA GLU A 16 16.11 -9.57 -10.72
C GLU A 16 15.24 -8.53 -10.01
N PRO A 17 14.21 -7.99 -10.68
CA PRO A 17 13.31 -7.04 -10.05
C PRO A 17 12.56 -7.74 -8.92
N PHE A 18 12.33 -7.02 -7.82
CA PHE A 18 11.40 -7.46 -6.79
C PHE A 18 9.97 -7.27 -7.32
N ASP A 19 9.48 -8.28 -8.03
CA ASP A 19 8.16 -8.29 -8.64
C ASP A 19 7.31 -9.41 -8.05
N SER A 20 6.23 -9.01 -7.38
CA SER A 20 5.26 -9.91 -6.77
C SER A 20 3.95 -9.15 -6.61
N TYR A 21 2.83 -9.83 -6.79
CA TYR A 21 1.49 -9.27 -6.55
C TYR A 21 1.24 -8.82 -5.10
N PHE A 22 2.14 -9.15 -4.18
CA PHE A 22 2.07 -8.79 -2.76
C PHE A 22 3.28 -7.96 -2.29
N SER A 23 4.11 -7.48 -3.22
CA SER A 23 5.35 -6.74 -2.94
C SER A 23 5.10 -5.46 -2.12
N GLY A 24 3.94 -4.82 -2.29
CA GLY A 24 3.54 -3.61 -1.60
C GLY A 24 3.33 -3.79 -0.10
N ASN A 25 3.14 -5.00 0.40
CA ASN A 25 3.05 -5.27 1.85
C ASN A 25 4.38 -4.99 2.56
N THR A 26 5.49 -5.02 1.85
CA THR A 26 6.80 -4.64 2.39
C THR A 26 6.82 -3.19 2.93
N VAL A 27 5.97 -2.30 2.40
CA VAL A 27 5.79 -0.93 2.91
C VAL A 27 5.22 -0.91 4.33
N GLN A 28 4.38 -1.89 4.67
CA GLN A 28 3.73 -2.01 5.98
C GLN A 28 4.58 -2.81 6.97
N ILE A 29 5.31 -3.82 6.48
CA ILE A 29 6.22 -4.66 7.27
C ILE A 29 7.46 -3.88 7.71
N CYS A 30 7.89 -2.88 6.94
CA CYS A 30 9.11 -2.13 7.23
C CYS A 30 9.00 -1.31 8.53
N PRO A 31 9.81 -1.59 9.57
CA PRO A 31 9.65 -0.94 10.88
C PRO A 31 10.21 0.49 10.94
N VAL A 32 11.06 0.87 9.98
CA VAL A 32 11.87 2.12 10.04
C VAL A 32 11.59 3.11 8.92
N GLY A 33 10.66 2.80 8.02
CA GLY A 33 10.36 3.67 6.86
C GLY A 33 11.46 3.71 5.79
N ALA A 34 12.33 2.70 5.75
CA ALA A 34 13.28 2.51 4.64
C ALA A 34 12.54 2.16 3.34
N LEU A 35 11.44 1.41 3.45
CA LEU A 35 10.60 0.99 2.34
C LEU A 35 9.25 1.68 2.47
N THR A 36 8.99 2.63 1.58
CA THR A 36 7.79 3.49 1.61
C THR A 36 7.09 3.47 0.27
N GLY A 37 5.75 3.52 0.28
CA GLY A 37 4.97 3.65 -0.95
C GLY A 37 5.28 4.93 -1.71
N THR A 38 5.75 4.82 -2.94
CA THR A 38 6.14 5.96 -3.80
C THR A 38 4.99 6.95 -3.99
N ALA A 39 3.76 6.46 -4.14
CA ALA A 39 2.56 7.30 -4.29
C ALA A 39 2.25 8.14 -3.04
N TYR A 40 2.57 7.64 -1.85
CA TYR A 40 2.27 8.27 -0.56
C TYR A 40 3.44 9.09 -0.01
N ARG A 41 4.67 8.82 -0.44
CA ARG A 41 5.88 9.46 0.05
C ARG A 41 5.74 11.00 0.01
N PHE A 42 5.89 11.63 1.17
CA PHE A 42 5.79 13.07 1.40
C PHE A 42 4.40 13.71 1.13
N ARG A 43 3.32 12.93 1.03
CA ARG A 43 1.95 13.48 0.82
C ARG A 43 1.26 13.93 2.12
N ALA A 44 1.51 13.25 3.23
CA ALA A 44 0.92 13.56 4.53
C ALA A 44 1.73 12.93 5.68
N ARG A 45 1.43 13.36 6.90
CA ARG A 45 1.86 12.66 8.12
C ARG A 45 0.74 11.73 8.63
N PRO A 46 1.05 10.65 9.37
CA PRO A 46 0.03 9.73 9.88
C PRO A 46 -1.08 10.40 10.69
N PHE A 47 -0.75 11.42 11.49
CA PHE A 47 -1.72 12.18 12.29
C PHE A 47 -2.57 13.18 11.49
N ASP A 48 -2.24 13.44 10.22
CA ASP A 48 -3.05 14.28 9.33
C ASP A 48 -4.20 13.50 8.68
N LEU A 49 -4.24 12.18 8.85
CA LEU A 49 -5.11 11.27 8.11
C LEU A 49 -6.31 10.84 8.94
N VAL A 50 -7.44 10.71 8.27
CA VAL A 50 -8.60 9.97 8.79
C VAL A 50 -8.54 8.57 8.21
N SER A 51 -8.52 7.58 9.08
CA SER A 51 -8.52 6.16 8.72
C SER A 51 -9.94 5.61 8.79
N SER A 52 -10.35 4.87 7.76
CA SER A 52 -11.65 4.19 7.72
C SER A 52 -11.48 2.74 7.27
N PRO A 53 -12.19 1.77 7.89
CA PRO A 53 -12.22 0.40 7.41
C PRO A 53 -12.89 0.33 6.04
N SER A 54 -12.40 -0.58 5.20
CA SER A 54 -12.82 -0.76 3.81
C SER A 54 -12.49 -2.18 3.34
N VAL A 55 -12.94 -2.53 2.14
CA VAL A 55 -12.68 -3.83 1.51
C VAL A 55 -12.10 -3.61 0.12
N CYS A 56 -11.19 -4.47 -0.30
CA CYS A 56 -10.62 -4.45 -1.65
C CYS A 56 -11.68 -4.71 -2.72
N GLU A 57 -11.84 -3.77 -3.63
CA GLU A 57 -12.74 -3.83 -4.79
C GLU A 57 -12.12 -4.48 -6.03
N HIS A 58 -10.83 -4.85 -5.97
CA HIS A 58 -10.03 -5.23 -7.13
C HIS A 58 -9.73 -6.73 -7.25
N CYS A 59 -9.97 -7.51 -6.19
CA CYS A 59 -9.77 -8.95 -6.19
C CYS A 59 -10.96 -9.68 -5.57
N ALA A 60 -11.20 -10.92 -6.00
CA ALA A 60 -12.31 -11.73 -5.51
C ALA A 60 -12.18 -12.14 -4.03
N SER A 61 -10.97 -12.06 -3.47
CA SER A 61 -10.72 -12.36 -2.05
C SER A 61 -11.35 -11.35 -1.11
N GLY A 62 -11.67 -10.13 -1.56
CA GLY A 62 -12.26 -9.11 -0.71
C GLY A 62 -11.40 -8.78 0.51
N CYS A 63 -10.09 -8.62 0.35
CA CYS A 63 -9.17 -8.36 1.46
C CYS A 63 -9.66 -7.17 2.31
N ALA A 64 -9.67 -7.32 3.63
CA ALA A 64 -9.90 -6.24 4.57
C ALA A 64 -8.79 -5.19 4.43
N GLN A 65 -9.17 -3.91 4.42
CA GLN A 65 -8.27 -2.79 4.16
C GLN A 65 -8.58 -1.60 5.05
N ARG A 66 -7.56 -0.82 5.38
CA ARG A 66 -7.71 0.51 5.96
C ARG A 66 -7.44 1.56 4.90
N THR A 67 -8.44 2.38 4.61
CA THR A 67 -8.32 3.50 3.69
C THR A 67 -8.03 4.78 4.46
N ASP A 68 -6.86 5.36 4.23
CA ASP A 68 -6.45 6.62 4.85
C ASP A 68 -6.67 7.78 3.86
N HIS A 69 -7.46 8.77 4.28
CA HIS A 69 -7.83 9.91 3.45
C HIS A 69 -7.64 11.24 4.17
N ARG A 70 -7.51 12.31 3.38
CA ARG A 70 -7.37 13.69 3.85
C ARG A 70 -8.08 14.64 2.89
N ARG A 71 -8.94 15.51 3.41
CA ARG A 71 -9.69 16.50 2.61
C ARG A 71 -10.42 15.86 1.41
N GLY A 72 -11.09 14.74 1.66
CA GLY A 72 -11.84 14.00 0.64
C GLY A 72 -11.00 13.24 -0.40
N LYS A 73 -9.67 13.22 -0.27
CA LYS A 73 -8.77 12.46 -1.16
C LYS A 73 -8.15 11.28 -0.43
N VAL A 74 -8.25 10.09 -1.02
CA VAL A 74 -7.52 8.90 -0.55
C VAL A 74 -6.03 9.09 -0.82
N LEU A 75 -5.20 8.93 0.20
CA LEU A 75 -3.74 9.12 0.09
C LEU A 75 -2.97 7.79 0.16
N ARG A 76 -3.48 6.81 0.89
CA ARG A 76 -2.96 5.44 0.91
C ARG A 76 -4.01 4.45 1.37
N ARG A 77 -3.82 3.18 1.00
CA ARG A 77 -4.53 2.04 1.58
C ARG A 77 -3.51 1.07 2.19
N LEU A 78 -3.84 0.55 3.37
CA LEU A 78 -3.07 -0.47 4.06
C LEU A 78 -3.93 -1.72 4.23
N ALA A 79 -3.31 -2.86 4.47
CA ALA A 79 -4.05 -4.07 4.84
C ALA A 79 -4.69 -3.86 6.23
N GLY A 80 -5.95 -4.25 6.36
CA GLY A 80 -6.59 -4.45 7.66
C GLY A 80 -6.20 -5.81 8.24
N ASP A 81 -6.55 -6.03 9.49
CA ASP A 81 -6.38 -7.32 10.18
C ASP A 81 -7.71 -8.08 10.14
N ASP A 82 -7.77 -9.13 9.33
CA ASP A 82 -8.88 -10.08 9.27
C ASP A 82 -8.33 -11.52 9.12
N PRO A 83 -8.17 -12.26 10.23
CA PRO A 83 -7.58 -13.59 10.24
C PRO A 83 -8.30 -14.63 9.37
N GLU A 84 -9.59 -14.45 9.09
CA GLU A 84 -10.37 -15.41 8.29
C GLU A 84 -10.23 -15.15 6.78
N VAL A 85 -9.79 -13.94 6.39
CA VAL A 85 -9.74 -13.52 4.98
C VAL A 85 -8.31 -13.32 4.48
N ASN A 86 -7.57 -12.43 5.12
CA ASN A 86 -6.29 -11.96 4.59
C ASN A 86 -5.21 -11.74 5.66
N GLU A 87 -5.50 -12.07 6.91
CA GLU A 87 -4.70 -11.70 8.08
C GLU A 87 -4.31 -10.22 7.97
N GLU A 88 -3.04 -9.89 7.84
CA GLU A 88 -2.55 -8.51 7.64
C GLU A 88 -1.99 -8.23 6.23
N TRP A 89 -2.41 -8.98 5.22
CA TRP A 89 -1.90 -8.87 3.84
C TRP A 89 -2.95 -8.35 2.87
N ASN A 90 -2.56 -7.56 1.86
CA ASN A 90 -3.45 -7.24 0.74
C ASN A 90 -2.71 -7.26 -0.60
N CYS A 91 -3.45 -7.47 -1.69
CA CYS A 91 -2.85 -7.45 -3.03
C CYS A 91 -2.43 -6.03 -3.46
N ASP A 92 -1.40 -5.94 -4.30
CA ASP A 92 -0.86 -4.66 -4.77
C ASP A 92 -1.88 -3.85 -5.56
N LYS A 93 -2.76 -4.52 -6.30
CA LYS A 93 -3.86 -3.85 -7.00
C LYS A 93 -4.79 -3.16 -6.00
N GLY A 94 -5.22 -3.85 -4.94
CA GLY A 94 -6.03 -3.25 -3.89
C GLY A 94 -5.33 -2.11 -3.14
N ARG A 95 -4.00 -2.21 -2.98
CA ARG A 95 -3.18 -1.20 -2.28
C ARG A 95 -2.99 0.09 -3.10
N TRP A 96 -2.78 -0.02 -4.41
CA TRP A 96 -2.37 1.12 -5.25
C TRP A 96 -3.44 1.62 -6.22
N ALA A 97 -4.38 0.78 -6.64
CA ALA A 97 -5.37 1.12 -7.66
C ALA A 97 -6.56 1.91 -7.09
N PHE A 98 -6.34 2.87 -6.18
CA PHE A 98 -7.39 3.78 -5.68
C PHE A 98 -7.44 5.12 -6.43
N SER A 99 -6.49 5.38 -7.33
CA SER A 99 -6.38 6.63 -8.08
C SER A 99 -7.47 6.82 -9.13
N TYR A 100 -8.21 5.77 -9.51
CA TYR A 100 -9.32 5.84 -10.47
C TYR A 100 -10.39 6.86 -10.06
N ALA A 101 -10.59 7.06 -8.75
CA ALA A 101 -11.57 8.01 -8.21
C ALA A 101 -11.19 9.49 -8.45
N THR A 102 -10.05 9.76 -9.08
CA THR A 102 -9.56 11.11 -9.39
C THR A 102 -9.18 11.31 -10.85
N GLN A 103 -9.52 10.35 -11.72
CA GLN A 103 -9.18 10.41 -13.15
C GLN A 103 -10.10 11.38 -13.91
N PRO A 104 -9.61 12.00 -14.99
CA PRO A 104 -10.38 12.99 -15.76
C PRO A 104 -11.54 12.39 -16.56
N ASP A 105 -11.57 11.08 -16.77
CA ASP A 105 -12.61 10.33 -17.49
C ASP A 105 -13.80 9.93 -16.59
N LEU A 106 -13.83 10.39 -15.33
CA LEU A 106 -14.97 10.25 -14.45
C LEU A 106 -16.21 10.96 -15.03
N LEU A 107 -17.31 10.23 -15.14
CA LEU A 107 -18.60 10.78 -15.53
C LEU A 107 -19.14 11.68 -14.41
N THR A 108 -19.16 13.00 -14.65
CA THR A 108 -19.65 14.00 -13.69
C THR A 108 -21.07 14.48 -13.96
N THR A 109 -21.62 14.14 -15.12
CA THR A 109 -22.98 14.52 -15.55
C THR A 109 -23.75 13.28 -16.01
N PRO A 110 -25.06 13.18 -15.74
CA PRO A 110 -25.91 12.10 -16.22
C PRO A 110 -25.96 11.97 -17.74
#